data_AF-A0A9X8VGV8-F1
#
_entry.id   AF-A0A9X8VGV8-F1
#
_cell.length_a   1.000
_cell.length_b   1.000
_cell.length_c   1.000
_cell.angle_alpha   90.00
_cell.angle_beta   90.00
_cell.angle_gamma   90.00
#
_symmetry.space_group_name_H-M   'P 1'
#
loop_
_entity.id
_entity.type
_entity.pdbx_description
1 polymer ?
#
loop_
_entity_poly.entity_id
_entity_poly.type
_entity_poly.pdbx_seq_one_letter_code
_entity_poly.pdbx_strand_id
1 'polypeptide(L)'
;MTRPGEFTVQANSIEMLRRPFDFPDGKEGQIRARLDFQNNRLAKIENLDSGRSFGFFRLDPRLITMLQSPNGEQRLFVPRSGFPDLLVDTLIATEDRHFYEHDGISPYSIGRAVLA
;
A
#
# COMPACT_ATOMS: atom_id res chain seq x y z
N MET A 1 2.60 -15.42 -0.52
CA MET A 1 2.17 -14.06 -0.89
C MET A 1 1.37 -13.50 0.25
N THR A 2 1.83 -12.40 0.84
CA THR A 2 1.28 -11.84 2.09
C THR A 2 0.87 -10.38 1.97
N ARG A 3 1.34 -9.66 0.94
CA ARG A 3 1.10 -8.22 0.80
C ARG A 3 0.69 -7.81 -0.63
N PRO A 4 -0.13 -6.77 -0.80
CA PRO A 4 -0.45 -6.22 -2.12
C PRO A 4 0.79 -5.78 -2.90
N GLY A 5 0.80 -6.04 -4.20
CA GLY A 5 1.92 -5.80 -5.10
C GLY A 5 2.93 -6.95 -5.18
N GLU A 6 2.70 -8.06 -4.46
CA GLU A 6 3.49 -9.28 -4.62
C GLU A 6 2.95 -10.17 -5.74
N PHE A 7 3.83 -10.96 -6.33
CA PHE A 7 3.49 -12.03 -7.25
C PHE A 7 4.44 -13.21 -7.08
N THR A 8 3.99 -14.39 -7.48
CA THR A 8 4.80 -15.61 -7.57
C THR A 8 4.66 -16.22 -8.94
N VAL A 9 5.78 -16.65 -9.50
CA VAL A 9 5.83 -17.34 -10.79
C VAL A 9 5.89 -18.84 -10.53
N GLN A 10 5.04 -19.59 -11.23
CA GLN A 10 5.01 -21.04 -11.27
C GLN A 10 5.29 -21.49 -12.71
N ALA A 11 5.30 -22.80 -12.98
CA ALA A 11 5.68 -23.35 -14.28
C ALA A 11 4.97 -22.70 -15.47
N ASN A 12 3.64 -22.61 -15.42
CA ASN A 12 2.82 -22.01 -16.48
C ASN A 12 1.85 -20.95 -15.97
N SER A 13 2.06 -20.41 -14.78
CA SER A 13 1.14 -19.45 -14.18
C SER A 13 1.85 -18.39 -13.35
N ILE A 14 1.19 -17.25 -13.19
CA ILE A 14 1.58 -16.18 -12.26
C ILE A 14 0.41 -15.96 -11.31
N GLU A 15 0.64 -16.13 -10.01
CA GLU A 15 -0.28 -15.64 -8.99
C GLU A 15 0.15 -14.25 -8.56
N MET A 16 -0.79 -13.30 -8.55
CA MET A 16 -0.54 -11.93 -8.11
C MET A 16 -1.60 -11.46 -7.11
N LEU A 17 -1.17 -10.67 -6.14
CA LEU A 17 -2.06 -9.91 -5.27
C LEU A 17 -1.99 -8.45 -5.73
N ARG A 18 -2.84 -8.07 -6.68
CA ARG A 18 -2.82 -6.74 -7.28
C ARG A 18 -3.25 -5.69 -6.26
N ARG A 19 -2.60 -4.51 -6.30
CA ARG A 19 -2.83 -3.42 -5.35
C ARG A 19 -4.21 -2.79 -5.52
N PRO A 20 -4.83 -2.28 -4.44
CA PRO A 20 -5.96 -1.36 -4.57
C PRO A 20 -5.57 -0.16 -5.45
N PHE A 21 -6.46 0.26 -6.32
CA PHE A 21 -6.24 1.43 -7.16
C PHE A 21 -7.55 2.15 -7.48
N ASP A 22 -7.52 3.48 -7.41
CA ASP A 22 -8.64 4.34 -7.79
C ASP A 22 -8.58 4.57 -9.31
N PHE A 23 -9.17 3.66 -10.08
CA PHE A 23 -9.24 3.84 -11.54
C PHE A 23 -10.27 4.92 -11.92
N PRO A 24 -10.12 5.57 -13.09
CA PRO A 24 -11.01 6.67 -13.50
C PRO A 24 -12.51 6.32 -13.57
N ASP A 25 -12.81 5.06 -13.88
CA ASP A 25 -14.14 4.48 -14.04
C ASP A 25 -14.64 3.75 -12.78
N GLY A 26 -13.80 3.58 -11.77
CA GLY A 26 -14.20 2.91 -10.53
C GLY A 26 -13.03 2.58 -9.61
N LYS A 27 -13.29 2.63 -8.30
CA LYS A 27 -12.33 2.16 -7.30
C LYS A 27 -12.31 0.65 -7.28
N GLU A 28 -11.12 0.07 -7.34
CA GLU A 28 -10.95 -1.37 -7.20
C GLU A 28 -10.06 -1.68 -6.00
N GLY A 29 -10.51 -2.60 -5.15
CA GLY A 29 -9.73 -3.09 -4.02
C GLY A 29 -8.57 -4.00 -4.45
N GLN A 30 -7.93 -4.62 -3.48
CA GLN A 30 -6.95 -5.68 -3.78
C GLN A 30 -7.64 -6.85 -4.47
N ILE A 31 -6.97 -7.47 -5.44
CA ILE A 31 -7.49 -8.66 -6.12
C ILE A 31 -6.41 -9.73 -6.12
N ARG A 32 -6.75 -10.92 -5.60
CA ARG A 32 -5.93 -12.10 -5.76
C ARG A 32 -6.29 -12.80 -7.07
N ALA A 33 -5.38 -12.76 -8.04
CA ALA A 33 -5.60 -13.32 -9.37
C ALA A 33 -4.53 -14.34 -9.73
N ARG A 34 -4.93 -15.38 -10.46
CA ARG A 34 -4.02 -16.29 -11.18
C ARG A 34 -4.12 -16.04 -12.67
N LEU A 35 -2.97 -15.89 -13.32
CA LEU A 35 -2.81 -15.73 -14.75
C LEU A 35 -2.19 -17.02 -15.28
N ASP A 36 -2.93 -17.80 -16.05
CA ASP A 36 -2.46 -19.05 -16.63
C ASP A 36 -2.01 -18.82 -18.08
N PHE A 37 -0.87 -19.40 -18.45
CA PHE A 37 -0.24 -19.24 -19.75
C PHE A 37 -0.21 -20.57 -20.50
N GLN A 38 -0.51 -20.52 -21.80
CA GLN A 38 -0.42 -21.65 -22.72
C GLN A 38 0.11 -21.15 -24.06
N ASN A 39 1.01 -21.90 -24.69
CA ASN A 39 1.58 -21.56 -26.00
C ASN A 39 2.11 -20.11 -26.08
N ASN A 40 2.80 -19.67 -25.02
CA ASN A 40 3.35 -18.31 -24.88
C ASN A 40 2.30 -17.18 -24.94
N ARG A 41 1.05 -17.47 -24.54
CA ARG A 41 -0.06 -16.49 -24.46
C ARG A 41 -0.83 -16.66 -23.16
N LEU A 42 -1.45 -15.58 -22.71
CA LEU A 42 -2.36 -15.60 -21.57
C LEU A 42 -3.64 -16.34 -21.96
N ALA A 43 -3.92 -17.45 -21.29
CA ALA A 43 -5.05 -18.33 -21.58
C ALA A 43 -6.25 -18.05 -20.67
N LYS A 44 -6.01 -17.77 -19.39
CA LYS A 44 -7.06 -17.54 -18.39
C LYS A 44 -6.57 -16.56 -17.33
N ILE A 45 -7.51 -15.76 -16.81
CA ILE A 45 -7.32 -14.99 -15.59
C ILE A 45 -8.43 -15.38 -14.63
N GLU A 46 -8.07 -15.84 -13.45
CA GLU A 46 -9.00 -16.34 -12.45
C GLU A 46 -8.90 -15.54 -11.15
N ASN A 47 -10.04 -15.13 -10.61
CA ASN A 47 -10.15 -14.58 -9.28
C ASN A 47 -10.04 -15.73 -8.27
N LEU A 48 -8.97 -15.77 -7.48
CA LEU A 48 -8.73 -16.85 -6.53
C LEU A 48 -9.63 -16.78 -5.29
N ASP A 49 -10.27 -15.64 -5.03
CA ASP A 49 -11.17 -15.47 -3.88
C ASP A 49 -12.60 -15.98 -4.21
N SER A 50 -13.03 -15.85 -5.47
CA SER A 50 -14.38 -16.26 -5.91
C SER A 50 -14.41 -17.47 -6.85
N GLY A 51 -13.27 -17.91 -7.36
CA GLY A 51 -13.17 -18.98 -8.38
C GLY A 51 -13.73 -18.61 -9.75
N ARG A 52 -14.03 -17.32 -10.00
CA ARG A 52 -14.60 -16.86 -11.27
C ARG A 52 -13.51 -16.41 -12.22
N SER A 53 -13.70 -16.69 -13.51
CA SER A 53 -12.83 -16.17 -14.56
C SER A 53 -13.14 -14.70 -14.84
N PHE A 54 -12.10 -13.89 -15.02
CA PHE A 54 -12.23 -12.52 -15.50
C PHE A 54 -12.27 -12.48 -17.03
N GLY A 55 -13.15 -11.65 -17.60
CA GLY A 55 -13.13 -11.35 -19.04
C GLY A 55 -12.03 -10.35 -19.42
N PHE A 56 -11.67 -9.46 -18.50
CA PHE A 56 -10.51 -8.58 -18.59
C PHE A 56 -9.98 -8.32 -17.17
N PHE A 57 -8.71 -7.95 -17.07
CA PHE A 57 -8.06 -7.64 -15.80
C PHE A 57 -7.18 -6.41 -15.97
N ARG A 58 -7.23 -5.50 -14.99
CA ARG A 58 -6.50 -4.23 -15.03
C ARG A 58 -5.31 -4.28 -14.09
N LEU A 59 -4.21 -3.70 -14.55
CA LEU A 59 -3.02 -3.46 -13.75
C LEU A 59 -3.01 -2.02 -13.28
N ASP A 60 -2.59 -1.80 -12.04
CA ASP A 60 -2.36 -0.46 -11.50
C ASP A 60 -1.21 0.22 -12.27
N PRO A 61 -1.39 1.48 -12.72
CA PRO A 61 -0.33 2.21 -13.40
C PRO A 61 0.79 2.60 -12.44
N ARG A 62 2.02 2.68 -12.96
CA ARG A 62 3.17 3.17 -12.20
C ARG A 62 3.18 4.70 -12.19
N LEU A 63 3.32 5.31 -11.01
CA LEU A 63 3.60 6.74 -10.89
C LEU A 63 4.94 7.07 -11.56
N ILE A 64 4.95 7.98 -12.53
CA ILE A 64 6.15 8.40 -13.25
C ILE A 64 6.79 9.61 -12.55
N THR A 65 6.01 10.67 -12.33
CA THR A 65 6.47 11.92 -11.73
C THR A 65 5.29 12.73 -11.20
N MET A 66 5.58 13.76 -10.41
CA MET A 66 4.64 14.81 -10.01
C MET A 66 5.01 16.11 -10.69
N LEU A 67 4.00 16.89 -11.10
CA LEU A 67 4.22 18.25 -11.57
C LEU A 67 4.76 19.11 -10.41
N GLN A 68 5.62 20.08 -10.73
CA GLN A 68 6.21 20.94 -9.70
C GLN A 68 5.16 21.88 -9.11
N SER A 69 5.14 21.95 -7.78
CA SER A 69 4.32 22.93 -7.06
C SER A 69 5.04 24.29 -7.03
N PRO A 70 4.32 25.42 -7.15
CA PRO A 70 4.92 26.76 -7.08
C PRO A 70 5.67 27.04 -5.77
N ASN A 71 5.24 26.41 -4.66
CA ASN A 71 5.85 26.59 -3.35
C ASN A 71 7.05 25.65 -3.09
N GLY A 72 7.46 24.85 -4.09
CA GLY A 72 8.58 23.91 -3.99
C GLY A 72 8.29 22.64 -3.20
N GLU A 73 7.07 22.44 -2.70
CA GLU A 73 6.71 21.26 -1.92
C GLU A 73 5.94 20.25 -2.77
N GLN A 74 6.32 18.98 -2.70
CA GLN A 74 5.63 17.89 -3.39
C GLN A 74 4.99 16.96 -2.37
N ARG A 75 3.67 16.78 -2.47
CA ARG A 75 2.90 15.90 -1.58
C ARG A 75 1.95 15.03 -2.40
N LEU A 76 1.91 13.75 -2.07
CA LEU A 76 0.86 12.83 -2.50
C LEU A 76 -0.03 12.58 -1.29
N PHE A 77 -1.27 13.04 -1.35
CA PHE A 77 -2.21 12.83 -0.26
C PHE A 77 -2.57 11.34 -0.15
N VAL A 78 -2.48 10.81 1.07
CA VAL A 78 -2.95 9.48 1.44
C VAL A 78 -3.83 9.65 2.69
N PRO A 79 -5.07 9.16 2.71
CA PRO A 79 -5.93 9.28 3.89
C PRO A 79 -5.38 8.45 5.05
N ARG A 80 -5.78 8.75 6.29
CA ARG A 80 -5.29 8.04 7.50
C ARG A 80 -5.43 6.51 7.40
N SER A 81 -6.51 6.02 6.79
CA SER A 81 -6.76 4.59 6.58
C SER A 81 -5.82 3.93 5.56
N GLY A 82 -5.08 4.71 4.76
CA GLY A 82 -4.08 4.21 3.83
C GLY A 82 -2.71 3.93 4.46
N PHE A 83 -2.49 4.37 5.70
CA PHE A 83 -1.26 4.07 6.43
C PHE A 83 -1.42 2.77 7.23
N PRO A 84 -0.48 1.81 7.12
CA PRO A 84 -0.48 0.63 7.97
C PRO A 84 -0.35 1.02 9.45
N ASP A 85 -1.13 0.40 10.34
CA ASP A 85 -1.07 0.75 11.77
C ASP A 85 0.33 0.55 12.35
N LEU A 86 1.06 -0.48 11.90
CA LEU A 86 2.46 -0.70 12.29
C LEU A 86 3.36 0.51 11.97
N LEU A 87 3.11 1.23 10.86
CA LEU A 87 3.88 2.44 10.54
C LEU A 87 3.56 3.56 11.53
N VAL A 88 2.28 3.71 11.90
CA VAL A 88 1.83 4.71 12.87
C VAL A 88 2.41 4.41 14.26
N ASP A 89 2.32 3.16 14.70
CA ASP A 89 2.88 2.71 15.98
C ASP A 89 4.40 2.92 16.02
N THR A 90 5.09 2.61 14.92
CA THR A 90 6.55 2.81 14.82
C THR A 90 6.91 4.29 14.91
N LEU A 91 6.20 5.16 14.18
CA LEU A 91 6.44 6.60 14.21
C LEU A 91 6.31 7.17 15.63
N ILE A 92 5.25 6.78 16.33
CA ILE A 92 5.02 7.18 17.72
C ILE A 92 6.13 6.60 18.62
N ALA A 93 6.49 5.33 18.45
CA ALA A 93 7.53 4.71 19.25
C ALA A 93 8.92 5.35 19.09
N THR A 94 9.21 5.95 17.94
CA THR A 94 10.50 6.61 17.64
C THR A 94 10.52 8.09 17.96
N GLU A 95 9.45 8.83 17.67
CA GLU A 95 9.39 10.28 17.88
C GLU A 95 8.98 10.62 19.31
N ASP A 96 7.88 10.04 19.80
CA ASP A 96 7.34 10.31 21.12
C ASP A 96 6.45 9.17 21.63
N ARG A 97 7.01 8.33 22.51
CA ARG A 97 6.31 7.16 23.06
C ARG A 97 5.08 7.50 23.90
N HIS A 98 5.00 8.73 24.42
CA HIS A 98 3.90 9.20 25.26
C HIS A 98 3.06 10.25 24.54
N PHE A 99 3.13 10.30 23.20
CA PHE A 99 2.44 11.29 22.36
C PHE A 99 0.94 11.44 22.69
N TYR A 100 0.27 10.34 23.02
CA TYR A 100 -1.15 10.32 23.37
C TYR A 100 -1.46 10.57 24.85
N GLU A 101 -0.44 10.74 25.69
CA GLU A 101 -0.59 10.92 27.14
C GLU A 101 -0.46 12.39 27.57
N HIS A 102 -0.07 13.28 26.65
CA HIS A 102 0.09 14.71 26.94
C HIS A 102 -0.22 15.63 25.75
N ASP A 103 -0.66 16.85 26.03
CA ASP A 103 -1.02 17.86 25.01
C ASP A 103 0.21 18.60 24.42
N GLY A 104 1.28 17.86 24.13
CA GLY A 104 2.52 18.39 23.53
C GLY A 104 3.57 18.94 24.50
N ILE A 105 3.34 18.85 25.82
CA ILE A 105 4.34 19.16 26.85
C ILE A 105 4.55 17.90 27.68
N SER A 106 5.78 17.38 27.71
CA SER A 106 6.17 16.27 28.58
C SER A 106 7.04 16.79 29.73
N PRO A 107 6.48 16.98 30.94
CA PRO A 107 7.27 17.34 32.13
C PRO A 107 8.38 16.33 32.42
N TYR A 108 8.16 15.06 32.08
CA TYR A 108 9.16 14.00 32.19
C TYR A 108 10.34 14.23 31.22
N SER A 109 10.07 14.52 29.95
CA SER A 109 11.13 14.82 28.97
C SER A 109 11.92 16.08 29.33
N ILE A 110 11.25 17.10 29.89
CA ILE A 110 11.88 18.32 30.40
C ILE A 110 12.78 17.99 31.60
N GLY A 111 12.26 17.26 32.60
CA GLY A 111 13.04 16.87 33.78
C GLY A 111 14.25 16.00 33.45
N ARG A 112 14.11 15.07 32.50
CA ARG A 112 15.24 14.28 31.98
C ARG A 112 16.30 15.17 31.32
N ALA A 113 15.89 16.17 30.55
CA ALA A 113 16.83 17.08 29.89
C ALA A 113 17.58 18.00 30.88
N VAL A 114 16.98 18.32 32.03
CA VAL A 114 17.63 19.11 33.10
C VAL A 114 18.69 18.29 33.87
N LEU A 115 18.53 16.96 33.95
CA LEU A 115 19.42 16.06 34.67
C LEU A 115 20.54 15.44 33.80
N ALA A 116 20.48 15.63 32.48
CA ALA A 116 21.49 15.18 31.51
C ALA A 116 22.59 16.23 31.32
#